data_AF-A0A212K1C6-F1
#
_entry.id   AF-A0A212K1C6-F1
#
_cell.length_a   1.000
_cell.length_b   1.000
_cell.length_c   1.000
_cell.angle_alpha   90.00
_cell.angle_beta   90.00
_cell.angle_gamma   90.00
#
_symmetry.space_group_name_H-M   'P 1'
#
loop_
_entity.id
_entity.type
_entity.pdbx_description
1 polymer ?
#
loop_
_entity_poly.entity_id
_entity_poly.type
_entity_poly.pdbx_seq_one_letter_code
_entity_poly.pdbx_strand_id
1 'polypeptide(L)'
;MAKKKKRGHYCRICGASKPNEAFSGKGHAKHICKECSSLSQERKNELQHINQIDRIAGKYPRSRPDWEFLEKMSKNKKYPEAAEFAQMILGVSRSQSDSDDEENELFGDWGQGKLSYSEFDEFAQGDIMSMIEDDIWDWISYGNGELPDEKSKQQILKDICKNIAFGNGDSLIQDDELNNLFDSILKKVVADLEEELEEDL
;
A
#
# COMPACT_ATOMS: atom_id res chain seq x y z
N MET A 1 -36.11 -17.43 -2.81
CA MET A 1 -35.29 -17.37 -1.58
C MET A 1 -33.85 -17.73 -1.91
N ALA A 2 -32.92 -16.78 -1.83
CA ALA A 2 -31.51 -17.04 -2.07
C ALA A 2 -30.96 -17.92 -0.92
N LYS A 3 -30.59 -19.17 -1.21
CA LYS A 3 -29.89 -20.04 -0.26
C LYS A 3 -28.60 -19.32 0.16
N LYS A 4 -28.49 -18.92 1.43
CA LYS A 4 -27.24 -18.40 2.01
C LYS A 4 -26.14 -19.42 1.72
N LYS A 5 -25.19 -19.10 0.81
CA LYS A 5 -24.01 -19.94 0.56
C LYS A 5 -23.33 -20.15 1.92
N LYS A 6 -23.30 -21.39 2.42
CA LYS A 6 -22.59 -21.72 3.66
C LYS A 6 -21.14 -21.28 3.45
N ARG A 7 -20.68 -20.30 4.24
CA ARG A 7 -19.30 -19.83 4.24
C ARG A 7 -18.42 -21.04 4.58
N GLY A 8 -17.47 -21.38 3.71
CA GLY A 8 -16.56 -22.51 3.93
C GLY A 8 -15.67 -22.29 5.16
N HIS A 9 -14.97 -23.34 5.58
CA HIS A 9 -14.01 -23.31 6.70
C HIS A 9 -12.57 -23.43 6.20
N TYR A 10 -11.66 -22.72 6.86
CA TYR A 10 -10.23 -22.76 6.58
C TYR A 10 -9.57 -24.01 7.19
N CYS A 11 -8.72 -24.69 6.41
CA CYS A 11 -7.89 -25.79 6.90
C CYS A 11 -6.48 -25.32 7.27
N ARG A 12 -6.04 -25.58 8.51
CA ARG A 12 -4.70 -25.20 9.00
C ARG A 12 -3.54 -26.00 8.38
N ILE A 13 -3.80 -27.17 7.82
CA ILE A 13 -2.76 -28.01 7.22
C ILE A 13 -2.48 -27.56 5.79
N CYS A 14 -3.46 -27.67 4.88
CA CYS A 14 -3.27 -27.31 3.48
C CYS A 14 -3.52 -25.84 3.14
N GLY A 15 -4.08 -25.04 4.04
CA GLY A 15 -4.29 -23.60 3.82
C GLY A 15 -5.47 -23.24 2.93
N ALA A 16 -6.20 -24.21 2.39
CA ALA A 16 -7.36 -23.95 1.56
C ALA A 16 -8.64 -23.69 2.40
N SER A 17 -9.50 -22.80 1.89
CA SER A 17 -10.90 -22.71 2.33
C SER A 17 -11.71 -23.80 1.65
N LYS A 18 -12.36 -24.66 2.44
CA LYS A 18 -13.12 -25.82 1.96
C LYS A 18 -14.57 -25.78 2.47
N PRO A 19 -15.54 -26.40 1.77
CA PRO A 19 -16.93 -26.44 2.23
C PRO A 19 -17.05 -27.23 3.53
N ASN A 20 -18.11 -26.99 4.31
CA ASN A 20 -18.32 -27.63 5.62
C ASN A 20 -18.34 -29.17 5.54
N GLU A 21 -18.80 -29.72 4.42
CA GLU A 21 -18.85 -31.16 4.16
C GLU A 21 -17.47 -31.82 4.02
N ALA A 22 -16.44 -31.01 3.72
CA ALA A 22 -15.05 -31.46 3.65
C ALA A 22 -14.39 -31.58 5.03
N PHE A 23 -15.08 -31.21 6.11
CA PHE A 23 -14.61 -31.39 7.48
C PHE A 23 -15.41 -32.52 8.16
N SER A 24 -14.74 -33.36 8.93
CA SER A 24 -15.41 -34.33 9.83
C SER A 24 -15.71 -33.64 11.16
N GLY A 25 -16.66 -34.13 11.97
CA GLY A 25 -16.99 -33.47 13.25
C GLY A 25 -15.77 -33.22 14.16
N LYS A 26 -14.88 -34.22 14.31
CA LYS A 26 -13.61 -34.07 15.05
C LYS A 26 -12.56 -33.21 14.34
N GLY A 27 -12.53 -33.24 13.00
CA GLY A 27 -11.63 -32.42 12.18
C GLY A 27 -12.06 -30.95 12.13
N HIS A 28 -13.35 -30.67 12.23
CA HIS A 28 -13.95 -29.34 12.20
C HIS A 28 -13.50 -28.50 13.40
N ALA A 29 -13.55 -29.07 14.61
CA ALA A 29 -13.02 -28.42 15.82
C ALA A 29 -11.51 -28.13 15.76
N LYS A 30 -10.75 -28.95 15.00
CA LYS A 30 -9.30 -28.78 14.84
C LYS A 30 -8.90 -27.98 13.60
N HIS A 31 -9.86 -27.53 12.79
CA HIS A 31 -9.61 -26.91 11.48
C HIS A 31 -8.77 -27.79 10.54
N ILE A 32 -9.02 -29.10 10.54
CA ILE A 32 -8.36 -30.10 9.68
C ILE A 32 -9.41 -30.72 8.76
N CYS A 33 -9.24 -30.56 7.44
CA CYS A 33 -10.14 -31.18 6.47
C CYS A 33 -9.93 -32.70 6.41
N LYS A 34 -10.91 -33.43 5.85
CA LYS A 34 -10.89 -34.90 5.76
C LYS A 34 -9.66 -35.42 5.03
N GLU A 35 -9.31 -34.80 3.90
CA GLU A 35 -8.10 -35.12 3.13
C GLU A 35 -6.84 -35.00 3.99
N CYS A 36 -6.66 -33.87 4.69
CA CYS A 36 -5.50 -33.68 5.56
C CYS A 36 -5.55 -34.58 6.80
N SER A 37 -6.72 -35.03 7.23
CA SER A 37 -6.84 -35.95 8.36
C SER A 37 -6.31 -37.34 8.03
N SER A 38 -6.49 -37.81 6.79
CA SER A 38 -6.05 -39.14 6.33
C SER A 38 -4.57 -39.23 5.95
N LEU A 39 -3.85 -38.10 5.85
CA LEU A 39 -2.43 -38.10 5.52
C LEU A 39 -1.55 -38.65 6.65
N SER A 40 -0.31 -39.04 6.31
CA SER A 40 0.73 -39.33 7.30
C SER A 40 1.15 -38.07 8.05
N GLN A 41 1.73 -38.22 9.24
CA GLN A 41 2.18 -37.07 10.03
C GLN A 41 3.27 -36.27 9.30
N GLU A 42 4.17 -36.95 8.59
CA GLU A 42 5.24 -36.31 7.82
C GLU A 42 4.69 -35.44 6.69
N ARG A 43 3.70 -35.96 5.95
CA ARG A 43 3.06 -35.19 4.88
C ARG A 43 2.26 -34.01 5.41
N LYS A 44 1.63 -34.14 6.59
CA LYS A 44 0.97 -33.00 7.25
C LYS A 44 1.96 -31.91 7.63
N ASN A 45 3.12 -32.28 8.16
CA ASN A 45 4.16 -31.33 8.53
C ASN A 45 4.71 -30.59 7.29
N GLU A 46 4.94 -31.31 6.18
CA GLU A 46 5.37 -30.71 4.93
C GLU A 46 4.35 -29.69 4.39
N LEU A 47 3.06 -30.05 4.38
CA LEU A 47 1.99 -29.13 3.97
C LEU A 47 1.87 -27.90 4.88
N GLN A 48 2.10 -28.07 6.19
CA GLN A 48 2.14 -26.93 7.12
C GLN A 48 3.29 -25.98 6.80
N HIS A 49 4.46 -26.53 6.44
CA HIS A 49 5.59 -25.71 6.01
C HIS A 49 5.28 -24.99 4.69
N ILE A 50 4.69 -25.68 3.70
CA ILE A 50 4.25 -25.08 2.43
C ILE A 50 3.27 -23.93 2.68
N ASN A 51 2.26 -24.13 3.53
CA ASN A 51 1.30 -23.08 3.90
C ASN A 51 1.97 -21.90 4.61
N GLN A 52 2.96 -22.15 5.46
CA GLN A 52 3.73 -21.08 6.09
C GLN A 52 4.55 -20.29 5.07
N ILE A 53 5.19 -20.98 4.09
CA ILE A 53 5.91 -20.35 2.98
C ILE A 53 4.96 -19.51 2.13
N ASP A 54 3.77 -20.02 1.80
CA ASP A 54 2.73 -19.31 1.03
C ASP A 54 2.28 -18.01 1.73
N ARG A 55 2.04 -18.09 3.04
CA ARG A 55 1.71 -16.90 3.85
C ARG A 55 2.83 -15.87 3.89
N ILE A 56 4.09 -16.31 3.83
CA ILE A 56 5.26 -15.43 3.77
C ILE A 56 5.40 -14.83 2.36
N ALA A 57 5.12 -15.62 1.33
CA ALA A 57 5.18 -15.19 -0.07
C ALA A 57 4.25 -13.98 -0.31
N GLY A 58 3.04 -14.01 0.26
CA GLY A 58 2.05 -12.92 0.15
C GLY A 58 2.30 -11.69 1.04
N LYS A 59 3.35 -11.65 1.86
CA LYS A 59 3.71 -10.46 2.64
C LYS A 59 4.74 -9.62 1.90
N TYR A 60 4.51 -8.31 1.82
CA TYR A 60 5.51 -7.33 1.38
C TYR A 60 5.38 -6.03 2.20
N PRO A 61 6.49 -5.49 2.75
CA PRO A 61 7.84 -6.07 2.80
C PRO A 61 7.93 -7.28 3.77
N ARG A 62 8.79 -8.25 3.47
CA ARG A 62 8.98 -9.44 4.33
C ARG A 62 9.90 -9.12 5.51
N SER A 63 9.56 -9.66 6.68
CA SER A 63 10.36 -9.45 7.90
C SER A 63 11.64 -10.31 7.90
N ARG A 64 12.69 -9.88 8.59
CA ARG A 64 13.93 -10.64 8.78
C ARG A 64 13.71 -12.12 9.22
N PRO A 65 12.84 -12.44 10.20
CA PRO A 65 12.59 -13.84 10.56
C PRO A 65 11.88 -14.64 9.45
N ASP A 66 11.08 -13.99 8.59
CA ASP A 66 10.47 -14.66 7.44
C ASP A 66 11.53 -15.07 6.42
N TRP A 67 12.56 -14.23 6.20
CA TRP A 67 13.71 -14.57 5.36
C TRP A 67 14.55 -15.72 5.92
N GLU A 68 14.89 -15.67 7.21
CA GLU A 68 15.64 -16.74 7.88
C GLU A 68 14.88 -18.09 7.83
N PHE A 69 13.54 -18.04 7.94
CA PHE A 69 12.70 -19.23 7.79
C PHE A 69 12.77 -19.82 6.37
N LEU A 70 12.67 -18.97 5.33
CA LEU A 70 12.77 -19.42 3.94
C LEU A 70 14.15 -20.03 3.64
N GLU A 71 15.24 -19.41 4.09
CA GLU A 71 16.60 -19.95 3.91
C GLU A 71 16.83 -21.28 4.63
N LYS A 72 16.24 -21.44 5.81
CA LYS A 72 16.31 -22.71 6.55
C LYS A 72 15.51 -23.80 5.85
N MET A 73 14.34 -23.46 5.31
CA MET A 73 13.48 -24.40 4.60
C MET A 73 14.04 -24.80 3.24
N SER A 74 14.69 -23.89 2.51
CA SER A 74 15.28 -24.15 1.19
C SER A 74 16.41 -25.18 1.22
N LYS A 75 17.10 -25.32 2.37
CA LYS A 75 18.18 -26.29 2.60
C LYS A 75 17.68 -27.60 3.23
N ASN A 76 16.38 -27.72 3.50
CA ASN A 76 15.83 -28.86 4.21
C ASN A 76 15.63 -30.07 3.28
N LYS A 77 16.33 -31.18 3.56
CA LYS A 77 16.23 -32.43 2.78
C LYS A 77 15.04 -33.31 3.16
N LYS A 78 14.40 -33.05 4.30
CA LYS A 78 13.28 -33.88 4.81
C LYS A 78 11.97 -33.59 4.10
N TYR A 79 11.79 -32.37 3.60
CA TYR A 79 10.56 -31.89 2.97
C TYR A 79 10.90 -31.28 1.61
N PRO A 80 11.10 -32.12 0.57
CA PRO A 80 11.57 -31.66 -0.73
C PRO A 80 10.61 -30.65 -1.39
N GLU A 81 9.30 -30.85 -1.29
CA GLU A 81 8.32 -29.94 -1.93
C GLU A 81 8.29 -28.58 -1.22
N ALA A 82 8.41 -28.56 0.11
CA ALA A 82 8.54 -27.32 0.86
C ALA A 82 9.87 -26.62 0.59
N ALA A 83 10.95 -27.37 0.37
CA ALA A 83 12.27 -26.81 0.06
C ALA A 83 12.30 -26.17 -1.33
N GLU A 84 11.76 -26.85 -2.35
CA GLU A 84 11.61 -26.31 -3.71
C GLU A 84 10.75 -25.05 -3.71
N PHE A 85 9.64 -25.05 -2.96
CA PHE A 85 8.79 -23.86 -2.87
C PHE A 85 9.50 -22.70 -2.17
N ALA A 86 10.23 -22.95 -1.08
CA ALA A 86 11.07 -21.93 -0.45
C ALA A 86 12.16 -21.40 -1.38
N GLN A 87 12.80 -22.28 -2.17
CA GLN A 87 13.78 -21.88 -3.19
C GLN A 87 13.15 -21.04 -4.29
N MET A 88 11.94 -21.36 -4.72
CA MET A 88 11.19 -20.55 -5.69
C MET A 88 10.88 -19.17 -5.11
N ILE A 89 10.39 -19.06 -3.87
CA ILE A 89 10.09 -17.74 -3.27
C ILE A 89 11.36 -16.90 -3.06
N LEU A 90 12.46 -17.51 -2.63
CA LEU A 90 13.77 -16.85 -2.54
C LEU A 90 14.29 -16.47 -3.93
N GLY A 91 14.13 -17.36 -4.91
CA GLY A 91 14.54 -17.19 -6.30
C GLY A 91 13.78 -16.06 -6.98
N VAL A 92 12.45 -15.98 -6.84
CA VAL A 92 11.62 -14.86 -7.30
C VAL A 92 12.09 -13.55 -6.68
N SER A 93 12.49 -13.58 -5.41
CA SER A 93 12.97 -12.38 -4.72
C SER A 93 14.42 -12.00 -5.04
N ARG A 94 15.22 -12.93 -5.60
CA ARG A 94 16.59 -12.69 -6.12
C ARG A 94 16.59 -12.40 -7.62
N SER A 95 15.64 -12.94 -8.38
CA SER A 95 15.41 -12.52 -9.76
C SER A 95 14.77 -11.14 -9.83
N GLN A 96 14.10 -10.69 -8.76
CA GLN A 96 13.79 -9.27 -8.55
C GLN A 96 15.01 -8.43 -8.13
N SER A 97 16.18 -9.02 -7.85
CA SER A 97 17.43 -8.27 -7.71
C SER A 97 18.37 -8.40 -8.92
N ASP A 98 18.25 -9.49 -9.70
CA ASP A 98 19.15 -9.79 -10.83
C ASP A 98 18.52 -9.55 -12.22
N SER A 99 17.19 -9.51 -12.34
CA SER A 99 16.53 -8.90 -13.53
C SER A 99 16.52 -7.37 -13.42
N ASP A 100 16.96 -6.89 -12.26
CA ASP A 100 17.15 -5.51 -11.90
C ASP A 100 18.60 -5.03 -12.20
N ASP A 101 19.36 -5.69 -13.10
CA ASP A 101 20.67 -5.16 -13.56
C ASP A 101 20.77 -4.96 -15.09
N GLU A 102 19.88 -5.53 -15.91
CA GLU A 102 19.81 -5.19 -17.36
C GLU A 102 18.44 -4.66 -17.82
N GLU A 103 17.34 -4.88 -17.06
CA GLU A 103 16.06 -4.18 -17.28
C GLU A 103 15.80 -3.06 -16.24
N ASN A 104 16.70 -2.87 -15.28
CA ASN A 104 16.65 -1.76 -14.31
C ASN A 104 17.30 -0.47 -14.82
N GLU A 105 18.02 -0.52 -15.94
CA GLU A 105 18.33 0.70 -16.68
C GLU A 105 17.07 1.28 -17.36
N LEU A 106 15.95 0.53 -17.43
CA LEU A 106 14.69 1.00 -18.03
C LEU A 106 13.57 1.24 -17.02
N PHE A 107 13.61 0.64 -15.83
CA PHE A 107 12.68 0.90 -14.73
C PHE A 107 13.37 1.65 -13.58
N GLY A 108 14.00 2.78 -13.93
CA GLY A 108 14.61 3.67 -12.93
C GLY A 108 13.59 4.11 -11.89
N ASP A 109 13.93 3.89 -10.61
CA ASP A 109 13.60 4.74 -9.46
C ASP A 109 12.32 5.57 -9.60
N TRP A 110 11.16 4.90 -9.74
CA TRP A 110 9.88 5.60 -9.64
C TRP A 110 9.63 5.87 -8.16
N GLY A 111 10.14 7.02 -7.74
CA GLY A 111 9.46 7.93 -6.84
C GLY A 111 9.55 7.59 -5.36
N GLN A 112 10.74 7.77 -4.80
CA GLN A 112 10.87 8.29 -3.43
C GLN A 112 11.61 9.65 -3.46
N GLY A 113 11.50 10.35 -4.59
CA GLY A 113 11.99 11.70 -4.75
C GLY A 113 11.17 12.62 -3.87
N LYS A 114 11.87 13.43 -3.07
CA LYS A 114 11.27 14.65 -2.55
C LYS A 114 11.34 15.66 -3.69
N LEU A 115 10.18 15.99 -4.26
CA LEU A 115 10.09 16.84 -5.44
C LEU A 115 9.52 18.22 -5.07
N SER A 116 10.04 19.25 -5.71
CA SER A 116 9.49 20.60 -5.74
C SER A 116 8.23 20.64 -6.61
N TYR A 117 7.38 21.66 -6.43
CA TYR A 117 6.20 21.88 -7.27
C TYR A 117 6.53 21.84 -8.78
N SER A 118 7.61 22.49 -9.19
CA SER A 118 8.01 22.56 -10.61
C SER A 118 8.48 21.23 -11.20
N GLU A 119 8.78 20.24 -10.36
CA GLU A 119 9.26 18.92 -10.79
C GLU A 119 8.11 17.92 -11.02
N PHE A 120 6.88 18.28 -10.63
CA PHE A 120 5.68 17.48 -10.91
C PHE A 120 5.22 17.63 -12.37
N ASP A 121 4.55 16.61 -12.90
CA ASP A 121 3.90 16.69 -14.20
C ASP A 121 2.69 17.66 -14.17
N GLU A 122 2.25 18.13 -15.34
CA GLU A 122 1.17 19.12 -15.48
C GLU A 122 -0.15 18.67 -14.81
N PHE A 123 -0.39 17.37 -14.75
CA PHE A 123 -1.58 16.81 -14.11
C PHE A 123 -1.46 16.88 -12.58
N ALA A 124 -0.33 16.45 -12.02
CA ALA A 124 -0.03 16.53 -10.60
C ALA A 124 0.09 17.97 -10.10
N GLN A 125 0.63 18.89 -10.90
CA GLN A 125 0.65 20.32 -10.60
C GLN A 125 -0.78 20.89 -10.51
N GLY A 126 -1.67 20.45 -11.41
CA GLY A 126 -3.09 20.78 -11.35
C GLY A 126 -3.74 20.32 -10.04
N ASP A 127 -3.51 19.07 -9.63
CA ASP A 127 -4.04 18.53 -8.38
C ASP A 127 -3.52 19.31 -7.15
N ILE A 128 -2.23 19.67 -7.12
CA ILE A 128 -1.64 20.49 -6.05
C ILE A 128 -2.30 21.87 -5.99
N MET A 129 -2.48 22.50 -7.15
CA MET A 129 -3.08 23.83 -7.25
C MET A 129 -4.53 23.83 -6.75
N SER A 130 -5.33 22.86 -7.20
CA SER A 130 -6.72 22.72 -6.74
C SER A 130 -6.82 22.41 -5.25
N MET A 131 -5.93 21.59 -4.70
CA MET A 131 -5.90 21.34 -3.25
C MET A 131 -5.59 22.61 -2.44
N ILE A 132 -4.65 23.43 -2.91
CA ILE A 132 -4.33 24.70 -2.24
C ILE A 132 -5.52 25.66 -2.32
N GLU A 133 -6.17 25.75 -3.48
CA GLU A 133 -7.37 26.58 -3.68
C GLU A 133 -8.50 26.15 -2.72
N ASP A 134 -8.82 24.86 -2.68
CA ASP A 134 -9.85 24.30 -1.81
C ASP A 134 -9.54 24.55 -0.32
N ASP A 135 -8.31 24.32 0.12
CA ASP A 135 -7.92 24.54 1.52
C ASP A 135 -7.97 26.03 1.91
N ILE A 136 -7.65 26.95 0.99
CA ILE A 136 -7.80 28.39 1.20
C ILE A 136 -9.28 28.77 1.29
N TRP A 137 -10.12 28.25 0.39
CA TRP A 137 -11.56 28.51 0.39
C TRP A 137 -12.25 27.97 1.64
N ASP A 138 -11.91 26.76 2.06
CA ASP A 138 -12.36 26.19 3.32
C ASP A 138 -11.92 27.07 4.49
N TRP A 139 -10.66 27.51 4.50
CA TRP A 139 -10.17 28.40 5.55
C TRP A 139 -10.95 29.71 5.63
N ILE A 140 -11.20 30.37 4.51
CA ILE A 140 -11.96 31.64 4.46
C ILE A 140 -13.42 31.42 4.89
N SER A 141 -14.04 30.33 4.41
CA SER A 141 -15.43 29.98 4.69
C SER A 141 -15.67 29.63 6.16
N TYR A 142 -14.76 28.87 6.77
CA TYR A 142 -14.84 28.48 8.18
C TYR A 142 -14.23 29.53 9.14
N GLY A 143 -13.31 30.35 8.64
CA GLY A 143 -12.61 31.42 9.36
C GLY A 143 -13.35 32.76 9.36
N ASN A 144 -14.62 32.79 8.93
CA ASN A 144 -15.46 33.98 9.00
C ASN A 144 -14.90 35.18 8.18
N GLY A 145 -14.20 34.90 7.07
CA GLY A 145 -13.60 35.90 6.18
C GLY A 145 -12.17 36.34 6.53
N GLU A 146 -11.52 35.71 7.53
CA GLU A 146 -10.13 36.04 7.88
C GLU A 146 -9.12 35.34 6.95
N LEU A 147 -8.17 36.12 6.44
CA LEU A 147 -7.09 35.60 5.59
C LEU A 147 -6.13 34.74 6.43
N PRO A 148 -5.58 33.65 5.85
CA PRO A 148 -4.65 32.78 6.57
C PRO A 148 -3.35 33.52 6.95
N ASP A 149 -3.07 33.61 8.25
CA ASP A 149 -1.77 34.09 8.79
C ASP A 149 -0.59 33.24 8.31
N GLU A 150 0.64 33.77 8.37
CA GLU A 150 1.87 33.06 7.97
C GLU A 150 2.04 31.69 8.69
N LYS A 151 1.61 31.59 9.95
CA LYS A 151 1.61 30.32 10.70
C LYS A 151 0.58 29.33 10.16
N SER A 152 -0.59 29.82 9.80
CA SER A 152 -1.69 29.02 9.25
C SER A 152 -1.37 28.55 7.84
N LYS A 153 -0.77 29.42 7.01
CA LYS A 153 -0.18 29.07 5.70
C LYS A 153 0.80 27.90 5.81
N GLN A 154 1.76 27.99 6.73
CA GLN A 154 2.72 26.90 6.93
C GLN A 154 2.06 25.60 7.39
N GLN A 155 0.97 25.68 8.16
CA GLN A 155 0.22 24.51 8.61
C GLN A 155 -0.58 23.86 7.47
N ILE A 156 -1.26 24.66 6.65
CA ILE A 156 -1.98 24.21 5.45
C ILE A 156 -1.02 23.50 4.50
N LEU A 157 0.08 24.17 4.11
CA LEU A 157 1.09 23.58 3.22
C LEU A 157 1.69 22.28 3.79
N LYS A 158 1.90 22.22 5.10
CA LYS A 158 2.39 21.00 5.76
C LYS A 158 1.38 19.87 5.73
N ASP A 159 0.09 20.15 5.75
CA ASP A 159 -0.95 19.13 5.68
C ASP A 159 -1.19 18.70 4.22
N ILE A 160 -1.10 19.62 3.26
CA ILE A 160 -1.06 19.33 1.82
C ILE A 160 0.11 18.40 1.49
N CYS A 161 1.34 18.71 1.91
CA CYS A 161 2.51 17.86 1.71
C CYS A 161 2.39 16.45 2.34
N LYS A 162 1.57 16.26 3.39
CA LYS A 162 1.34 14.95 4.01
C LYS A 162 0.22 14.15 3.35
N ASN A 163 -0.80 14.85 2.86
CA ASN A 163 -2.03 14.24 2.34
C ASN A 163 -1.93 13.93 0.84
N ILE A 164 -1.04 14.63 0.13
CA ILE A 164 -0.71 14.31 -1.25
C ILE A 164 0.04 12.98 -1.30
N ALA A 165 -0.59 12.00 -1.94
CA ALA A 165 0.03 10.73 -2.30
C ALA A 165 -0.12 10.53 -3.80
N PHE A 166 0.93 10.83 -4.56
CA PHE A 166 0.97 10.50 -5.98
C PHE A 166 1.17 9.00 -6.16
N GLY A 167 0.59 8.43 -7.23
CA GLY A 167 0.65 6.99 -7.52
C GLY A 167 2.06 6.41 -7.62
N ASN A 168 3.07 7.28 -7.76
CA ASN A 168 4.48 6.94 -7.89
C ASN A 168 5.26 6.97 -6.57
N GLY A 169 4.68 7.42 -5.45
CA GLY A 169 5.35 7.50 -4.15
C GLY A 169 6.13 8.80 -3.88
N ASP A 170 6.14 9.73 -4.84
CA ASP A 170 6.79 11.04 -4.71
C ASP A 170 6.12 11.90 -3.63
N SER A 171 6.95 12.59 -2.86
CA SER A 171 6.51 13.48 -1.76
C SER A 171 6.81 14.94 -2.11
N LEU A 172 5.79 15.79 -2.01
CA LEU A 172 5.94 17.23 -2.22
C LEU A 172 6.77 17.86 -1.09
N ILE A 173 7.83 18.59 -1.45
CA ILE A 173 8.60 19.39 -0.50
C ILE A 173 7.88 20.71 -0.22
N GLN A 174 7.86 21.11 1.05
CA GLN A 174 7.59 22.49 1.40
C GLN A 174 8.84 23.34 1.10
N ASP A 175 8.87 23.96 -0.06
CA ASP A 175 9.94 24.84 -0.52
C ASP A 175 9.43 26.26 -0.80
N ASP A 176 10.33 27.15 -1.20
CA ASP A 176 9.98 28.54 -1.51
C ASP A 176 9.04 28.63 -2.73
N GLU A 177 9.09 27.67 -3.65
CA GLU A 177 8.20 27.64 -4.83
C GLU A 177 6.76 27.34 -4.44
N LEU A 178 6.52 26.35 -3.56
CA LEU A 178 5.20 26.03 -3.05
C LEU A 178 4.62 27.19 -2.20
N ASN A 179 5.47 27.88 -1.43
CA ASN A 179 5.07 29.07 -0.70
C ASN A 179 4.65 30.22 -1.64
N ASN A 180 5.40 30.43 -2.73
CA ASN A 180 5.07 31.43 -3.75
C ASN A 180 3.81 31.07 -4.54
N LEU A 181 3.58 29.78 -4.80
CA LEU A 181 2.36 29.28 -5.42
C LEU A 181 1.14 29.57 -4.54
N PHE A 182 1.24 29.27 -3.25
CA PHE A 182 0.19 29.60 -2.28
C PHE A 182 -0.13 31.09 -2.27
N ASP A 183 0.88 31.97 -2.25
CA ASP A 183 0.66 33.42 -2.28
C ASP A 183 0.04 33.90 -3.60
N SER A 184 0.40 33.27 -4.71
CA SER A 184 -0.19 33.56 -6.03
C SER A 184 -1.67 33.16 -6.07
N ILE A 185 -2.01 31.99 -5.56
CA ILE A 185 -3.38 31.49 -5.47
C ILE A 185 -4.20 32.35 -4.50
N LEU A 186 -3.66 32.64 -3.32
CA LEU A 186 -4.33 33.50 -2.33
C LEU A 186 -4.67 34.88 -2.92
N LYS A 187 -3.76 35.47 -3.70
CA LYS A 187 -4.04 36.74 -4.39
C LYS A 187 -5.16 36.62 -5.42
N LYS A 188 -5.26 35.49 -6.14
CA LYS A 188 -6.38 35.26 -7.07
C LYS A 188 -7.70 35.12 -6.32
N VAL A 189 -7.74 34.29 -5.28
CA VAL A 189 -8.94 34.09 -4.45
C VAL A 189 -9.40 35.42 -3.83
N VAL A 190 -8.46 36.24 -3.35
CA VAL A 190 -8.78 37.59 -2.83
C VAL A 190 -9.32 38.50 -3.93
N ALA A 191 -8.74 38.48 -5.13
CA ALA A 191 -9.23 39.29 -6.25
C ALA A 191 -10.64 38.84 -6.69
N ASP A 192 -10.90 37.54 -6.75
CA ASP A 192 -12.20 36.98 -7.10
C ASP A 192 -13.27 37.36 -6.04
N LEU A 193 -12.90 37.34 -4.75
CA LEU A 193 -13.75 37.80 -3.66
C LEU A 193 -14.03 39.32 -3.71
N GLU A 194 -13.04 40.12 -4.11
CA GLU A 194 -13.21 41.57 -4.30
C GLU A 194 -14.12 41.88 -5.50
N GLU A 195 -14.02 41.13 -6.61
CA GLU A 195 -14.91 41.25 -7.76
C GLU A 195 -16.36 40.85 -7.43
N GLU A 196 -16.58 39.75 -6.69
CA GLU A 196 -17.92 39.34 -6.25
C GLU A 196 -18.59 40.39 -5.35
N LEU A 197 -17.81 41.10 -4.51
CA LEU A 197 -18.32 42.17 -3.66
C LEU A 197 -18.63 43.48 -4.42
N GLU A 198 -17.99 43.71 -5.58
CA GLU A 198 -18.31 44.86 -6.45
C GLU A 198 -19.52 44.61 -7.36
N GLU A 199 -19.85 43.35 -7.70
CA GLU A 199 -21.03 43.02 -8.51
C GLU A 199 -22.37 43.05 -7.73
N ASP A 200 -22.32 42.99 -6.40
CA ASP A 200 -23.49 43.05 -5.50
C ASP A 200 -23.89 44.50 -5.06
N LEU A 201 -23.26 45.54 -5.61
CA LEU A 201 -23.53 46.98 -5.38
C LEU A 201 -24.25 47.66 -6.56
#